data_AF-A0A7L4QKP0-F1
#
_entry.id   AF-A0A7L4QKP0-F1
#
_cell.length_a   1.000
_cell.length_b   1.000
_cell.length_c   1.000
_cell.angle_alpha   90.00
_cell.angle_beta   90.00
_cell.angle_gamma   90.00
#
_symmetry.space_group_name_H-M   'P 1'
#
loop_
_entity.id
_entity.type
_entity.pdbx_description
1 polymer ?
#
loop_
_entity_poly.entity_id
_entity_poly.type
_entity_poly.pdbx_seq_one_letter_code
_entity_poly.pdbx_strand_id
1 'polypeptide(L)'
;MPQEDRRSKGIPGAIKGVIVAVVVVVIIMASLYAYTGKWPPMVVVESDSMQHSSDRSFIGIIDTGDLVLVKEKDPATVITYLQGQEIGYQTYGEYGDVIIYQRYGNPNYKSIIHRTMCRVEYNTTGGGFDVPELADIPADQWNVLGSSQQVWWNLDGIVEIYDIGYMEVTIHLDLGALINYFHGRGRVPHSGFITMGDHNMAYQGGELVGLYDQLAICREPIQYNWVLGAARGELPWFGLFKLWVTGEAPDNVPQNSVTNLWLTLGIIIGVPIVLDVTTVIMKHRGVDIWAWTKRFGLRRSSKEKDECLSDVACEPEKKGPKKKIR
;
A
#
# COMPACT_ATOMS: atom_id res chain seq x y z
N MET A 1 37.65 -9.99 54.78
CA MET A 1 37.04 -10.34 53.48
C MET A 1 36.51 -9.06 52.85
N PRO A 2 37.07 -8.55 51.74
CA PRO A 2 36.47 -7.45 51.03
C PRO A 2 35.31 -7.97 50.19
N GLN A 3 34.15 -7.32 50.30
CA GLN A 3 32.98 -7.54 49.47
C GLN A 3 33.33 -7.16 48.03
N GLU A 4 33.34 -8.15 47.14
CA GLU A 4 33.53 -7.98 45.71
C GLU A 4 32.28 -7.31 45.13
N ASP A 5 32.42 -6.03 44.77
CA ASP A 5 31.40 -5.24 44.10
C ASP A 5 31.09 -5.90 42.75
N ARG A 6 30.01 -6.69 42.73
CA ARG A 6 29.42 -7.27 41.52
C ARG A 6 28.78 -6.13 40.73
N ARG A 7 29.63 -5.35 40.05
CA ARG A 7 29.24 -4.42 39.00
C ARG A 7 28.47 -5.21 37.94
N SER A 8 27.13 -5.14 37.98
CA SER A 8 26.32 -5.59 36.85
C SER A 8 26.80 -4.77 35.66
N LYS A 9 27.51 -5.39 34.72
CA LYS A 9 27.92 -4.75 33.48
C LYS A 9 26.63 -4.47 32.70
N GLY A 10 26.01 -3.32 32.97
CA GLY A 10 24.88 -2.84 32.23
C GLY A 10 25.23 -2.79 30.76
N ILE A 11 24.25 -3.10 29.90
CA ILE A 11 24.43 -3.14 28.45
C ILE A 11 25.11 -1.84 27.99
N PRO A 12 26.24 -1.91 27.27
CA PRO A 12 26.92 -0.75 26.70
C PRO A 12 25.94 0.15 25.94
N GLY A 13 26.10 1.47 26.01
CA GLY A 13 25.19 2.42 25.37
C GLY A 13 24.95 2.17 23.87
N ALA A 14 25.99 1.71 23.15
CA ALA A 14 25.89 1.31 21.74
C ALA A 14 24.94 0.12 21.53
N ILE A 15 25.02 -0.91 22.37
CA ILE A 15 24.14 -2.09 22.29
C ILE A 15 22.70 -1.72 22.64
N LYS A 16 22.49 -0.81 23.61
CA LYS A 16 21.15 -0.27 23.89
C LYS A 16 20.57 0.45 22.67
N GLY A 17 21.37 1.26 21.96
CA GLY A 17 20.95 1.93 20.74
C GLY A 17 20.53 0.95 19.64
N VAL A 18 21.31 -0.10 19.41
CA VAL A 18 20.97 -1.16 18.45
C VAL A 18 19.69 -1.89 18.85
N ILE A 19 19.52 -2.26 20.13
CA ILE A 19 18.30 -2.91 20.62
C ILE A 19 17.08 -2.03 20.38
N VAL A 20 17.16 -0.73 20.70
CA VAL A 20 16.05 0.21 20.47
C VAL A 20 15.72 0.29 18.98
N ALA A 21 16.71 0.41 18.10
CA ALA A 21 16.49 0.45 16.66
C ALA A 21 15.80 -0.83 16.14
N VAL A 22 16.27 -2.01 16.58
CA VAL A 22 15.64 -3.30 16.21
C VAL A 22 14.20 -3.38 16.71
N VAL A 23 13.93 -2.98 17.96
CA VAL A 23 12.58 -2.98 18.52
C VAL A 23 11.65 -2.05 17.72
N VAL A 24 12.11 -0.85 17.35
CA VAL A 24 11.34 0.08 16.52
C VAL A 24 11.01 -0.54 15.16
N VAL A 25 11.99 -1.15 14.48
CA VAL A 25 11.76 -1.84 13.20
C VAL A 25 10.74 -2.97 13.36
N VAL A 26 10.86 -3.81 14.39
CA VAL A 26 9.91 -4.89 14.64
C VAL A 26 8.50 -4.35 14.89
N ILE A 27 8.34 -3.26 15.65
CA ILE A 27 7.04 -2.62 15.88
C ILE A 27 6.45 -2.09 14.57
N ILE A 28 7.25 -1.44 13.73
CA ILE A 28 6.80 -0.95 12.42
C ILE A 28 6.36 -2.11 11.53
N MET A 29 7.18 -3.16 11.41
CA MET A 29 6.85 -4.33 10.59
C MET A 29 5.62 -5.06 11.10
N ALA A 30 5.46 -5.20 12.42
CA ALA A 30 4.27 -5.78 13.03
C ALA A 30 3.02 -4.91 12.78
N SER A 31 3.16 -3.59 12.85
CA SER A 31 2.06 -2.64 12.57
C SER A 31 1.63 -2.69 11.10
N LEU A 32 2.60 -2.73 10.18
CA LEU A 32 2.34 -2.89 8.75
C LEU A 32 1.63 -4.22 8.48
N TYR A 33 2.14 -5.33 9.01
CA TYR A 33 1.51 -6.64 8.86
C TYR A 33 0.09 -6.67 9.44
N ALA A 34 -0.14 -6.05 10.60
CA ALA A 34 -1.47 -5.95 11.20
C ALA A 34 -2.45 -5.13 10.35
N TYR A 35 -1.96 -4.13 9.60
CA TYR A 35 -2.77 -3.34 8.68
C TYR A 35 -3.02 -4.04 7.34
N THR A 36 -2.00 -4.68 6.77
CA THR A 36 -2.03 -5.27 5.43
C THR A 36 -2.62 -6.67 5.40
N GLY A 37 -2.46 -7.47 6.46
CA GLY A 37 -2.86 -8.88 6.48
C GLY A 37 -2.01 -9.81 5.61
N LYS A 38 -1.03 -9.27 4.85
CA LYS A 38 -0.17 -10.03 3.93
C LYS A 38 1.31 -9.72 4.15
N TRP A 39 2.12 -10.74 3.87
CA TRP A 39 3.58 -10.64 3.80
C TRP A 39 4.06 -11.00 2.38
N PRO A 40 4.93 -10.19 1.75
CA PRO A 40 5.44 -8.90 2.23
C PRO A 40 4.34 -7.81 2.25
N PRO A 41 4.36 -6.87 3.22
CA PRO A 41 3.33 -5.84 3.33
C PRO A 41 3.48 -4.72 2.29
N MET A 42 4.63 -4.67 1.60
CA MET A 42 4.96 -3.64 0.63
C MET A 42 5.72 -4.23 -0.54
N VAL A 43 5.55 -3.63 -1.70
CA VAL A 43 6.25 -3.97 -2.95
C VAL A 43 6.84 -2.72 -3.57
N VAL A 44 7.91 -2.89 -4.34
CA VAL A 44 8.58 -1.79 -5.05
C VAL A 44 8.03 -1.73 -6.46
N VAL A 45 7.74 -0.54 -6.94
CA VAL A 45 7.35 -0.29 -8.33
C VAL A 45 8.61 -0.18 -9.16
N GLU A 46 8.76 -1.09 -10.12
CA GLU A 46 10.01 -1.23 -10.88
C GLU A 46 9.84 -0.90 -12.36
N SER A 47 8.64 -0.48 -12.78
CA SER A 47 8.32 -0.13 -14.17
C SER A 47 7.36 1.05 -14.24
N ASP A 48 7.33 1.68 -15.41
CA ASP A 48 6.51 2.84 -15.75
C ASP A 48 5.06 2.50 -16.11
N SER A 49 4.68 1.23 -16.12
CA SER A 49 3.37 0.75 -16.57
C SER A 49 2.17 1.36 -15.85
N MET A 50 2.35 1.95 -14.67
CA MET A 50 1.29 2.63 -13.91
C MET A 50 1.40 4.16 -13.90
N GLN A 51 2.42 4.73 -14.57
CA GLN A 51 2.67 6.17 -14.57
C GLN A 51 1.68 6.93 -15.44
N HIS A 52 1.32 8.14 -15.00
CA HIS A 52 0.50 9.06 -15.81
C HIS A 52 1.32 10.12 -16.56
N SER A 53 2.64 10.07 -16.42
CA SER A 53 3.57 10.96 -17.10
C SER A 53 4.90 10.26 -17.32
N SER A 54 5.54 10.56 -18.45
CA SER A 54 6.86 10.06 -18.81
C SER A 54 8.00 10.87 -18.20
N ASP A 55 7.73 12.09 -17.74
CA ASP A 55 8.75 13.06 -17.29
C ASP A 55 8.68 13.38 -15.80
N ARG A 56 7.51 13.20 -15.17
CA ARG A 56 7.23 13.64 -13.81
C ARG A 56 6.46 12.61 -13.00
N SER A 57 6.86 12.45 -11.75
CA SER A 57 6.15 11.73 -10.70
C SER A 57 5.18 12.64 -9.94
N PHE A 58 4.06 12.08 -9.49
CA PHE A 58 3.01 12.75 -8.75
C PHE A 58 2.60 11.94 -7.52
N ILE A 59 2.36 12.63 -6.40
CA ILE A 59 1.79 11.98 -5.22
C ILE A 59 0.34 11.60 -5.50
N GLY A 60 -0.01 10.36 -5.19
CA GLY A 60 -1.30 9.75 -5.44
C GLY A 60 -1.40 9.10 -6.82
N ILE A 61 -0.28 8.89 -7.52
CA ILE A 61 -0.17 8.11 -8.76
C ILE A 61 1.00 7.14 -8.54
N ILE A 62 0.87 5.90 -9.00
CA ILE A 62 1.91 4.89 -8.81
C ILE A 62 3.02 5.15 -9.83
N ASP A 63 4.16 5.65 -9.38
CA ASP A 63 5.32 5.92 -10.21
C ASP A 63 6.46 4.93 -9.98
N THR A 64 7.37 4.85 -10.96
CA THR A 64 8.59 4.05 -10.80
C THR A 64 9.40 4.54 -9.62
N GLY A 65 9.77 3.60 -8.75
CA GLY A 65 10.53 3.90 -7.54
C GLY A 65 9.67 4.16 -6.31
N ASP A 66 8.36 4.01 -6.39
CA ASP A 66 7.49 4.05 -5.21
C ASP A 66 7.49 2.71 -4.46
N LEU A 67 7.17 2.78 -3.17
CA LEU A 67 6.75 1.59 -2.41
C LEU A 67 5.24 1.61 -2.26
N VAL A 68 4.57 0.52 -2.62
CA VAL A 68 3.12 0.39 -2.53
C VAL A 68 2.77 -0.62 -1.45
N LEU A 69 1.81 -0.29 -0.58
CA LEU A 69 1.31 -1.22 0.43
C LEU A 69 0.38 -2.26 -0.24
N VAL A 70 0.60 -3.54 0.06
CA VAL A 70 -0.22 -4.65 -0.44
C VAL A 70 -1.19 -5.08 0.64
N LYS A 71 -2.46 -4.67 0.54
CA LYS A 71 -3.49 -5.02 1.50
C LYS A 71 -4.28 -6.23 1.04
N GLU A 72 -4.50 -7.20 1.93
CA GLU A 72 -5.42 -8.30 1.69
C GLU A 72 -6.80 -7.74 1.34
N LYS A 73 -7.33 -8.21 0.22
CA LYS A 73 -8.65 -7.83 -0.25
C LYS A 73 -9.34 -9.05 -0.80
N ASP A 74 -10.59 -9.26 -0.38
CA ASP A 74 -11.44 -10.28 -0.96
C ASP A 74 -11.65 -9.95 -2.45
N PRO A 75 -11.31 -10.85 -3.38
CA PRO A 75 -11.55 -10.67 -4.80
C PRO A 75 -13.01 -10.34 -5.16
N ALA A 76 -14.00 -10.71 -4.34
CA ALA A 76 -15.39 -10.32 -4.56
C ALA A 76 -15.65 -8.82 -4.32
N THR A 77 -14.77 -8.15 -3.56
CA THR A 77 -14.91 -6.72 -3.19
C THR A 77 -14.00 -5.80 -3.99
N VAL A 78 -13.17 -6.36 -4.88
CA VAL A 78 -12.34 -5.60 -5.82
C VAL A 78 -13.26 -4.81 -6.74
N ILE A 79 -13.09 -3.50 -6.76
CA ILE A 79 -13.87 -2.59 -7.61
C ILE A 79 -13.10 -2.44 -8.91
N THR A 80 -13.70 -2.83 -10.02
CA THR A 80 -13.09 -2.70 -11.35
C THR A 80 -13.14 -1.26 -11.86
N TYR A 81 -12.49 -0.96 -12.98
CA TYR A 81 -12.56 0.35 -13.61
C TYR A 81 -14.00 0.68 -14.00
N LEU A 82 -14.67 -0.24 -14.69
CA LEU A 82 -16.06 -0.06 -15.13
C LEU A 82 -17.00 0.20 -13.94
N GLN A 83 -16.91 -0.64 -12.91
CA GLN A 83 -17.71 -0.44 -11.70
C GLN A 83 -17.34 0.87 -10.97
N GLY A 84 -16.05 1.19 -10.92
CA GLY A 84 -15.53 2.41 -10.30
C GLY A 84 -16.03 3.68 -10.97
N GLN A 85 -16.16 3.66 -12.29
CA GLN A 85 -16.69 4.75 -13.09
C GLN A 85 -18.17 5.02 -12.78
N GLU A 86 -18.98 3.97 -12.63
CA GLU A 86 -20.40 4.07 -12.27
C GLU A 86 -20.58 4.73 -10.89
N ILE A 87 -19.80 4.31 -9.89
CA ILE A 87 -19.96 4.75 -8.50
C ILE A 87 -19.04 5.92 -8.11
N GLY A 88 -18.22 6.41 -9.03
CA GLY A 88 -17.24 7.49 -8.78
C GLY A 88 -16.09 7.10 -7.85
N TYR A 89 -15.74 5.81 -7.77
CA TYR A 89 -14.65 5.31 -6.93
C TYR A 89 -13.32 5.32 -7.68
N GLN A 90 -12.34 6.03 -7.13
CA GLN A 90 -11.01 6.19 -7.71
C GLN A 90 -9.90 5.75 -6.76
N THR A 91 -8.86 5.14 -7.33
CA THR A 91 -7.57 4.93 -6.67
C THR A 91 -6.42 5.30 -7.61
N TYR A 92 -5.41 5.94 -7.06
CA TYR A 92 -4.20 6.31 -7.79
C TYR A 92 -4.47 7.18 -9.03
N GLY A 93 -5.32 8.20 -8.89
CA GLY A 93 -5.67 9.14 -9.97
C GLY A 93 -6.77 8.68 -10.93
N GLU A 94 -7.17 7.41 -10.91
CA GLU A 94 -8.09 6.81 -11.91
C GLU A 94 -9.14 5.89 -11.27
N TYR A 95 -10.17 5.50 -12.04
CA TYR A 95 -11.27 4.66 -11.52
C TYR A 95 -10.83 3.25 -11.14
N GLY A 96 -11.53 2.66 -10.17
CA GLY A 96 -11.33 1.26 -9.77
C GLY A 96 -10.07 1.02 -8.94
N ASP A 97 -9.82 -0.25 -8.65
CA ASP A 97 -8.70 -0.72 -7.84
C ASP A 97 -7.49 -1.19 -8.66
N VAL A 98 -6.32 -0.87 -8.14
CA VAL A 98 -5.05 -1.48 -8.55
C VAL A 98 -4.79 -2.72 -7.70
N ILE A 99 -4.52 -3.85 -8.36
CA ILE A 99 -4.25 -5.14 -7.71
C ILE A 99 -2.82 -5.61 -7.99
N ILE A 100 -2.27 -6.34 -7.03
CA ILE A 100 -0.99 -7.02 -7.15
C ILE A 100 -1.28 -8.50 -7.33
N TYR A 101 -0.78 -9.12 -8.40
CA TYR A 101 -1.06 -10.51 -8.71
C TYR A 101 0.16 -11.29 -9.24
N GLN A 102 0.10 -12.61 -9.12
CA GLN A 102 1.08 -13.55 -9.65
C GLN A 102 0.64 -14.07 -11.02
N ARG A 103 1.53 -13.97 -12.01
CA ARG A 103 1.27 -14.49 -13.35
C ARG A 103 1.07 -16.00 -13.30
N TYR A 104 -0.08 -16.47 -13.80
CA TYR A 104 -0.46 -17.89 -13.79
C TYR A 104 -0.42 -18.53 -12.39
N GLY A 105 -0.56 -17.74 -11.32
CA GLY A 105 -0.45 -18.22 -9.94
C GLY A 105 0.94 -18.77 -9.56
N ASN A 106 1.99 -18.44 -10.32
CA ASN A 106 3.32 -18.96 -10.10
C ASN A 106 4.21 -17.92 -9.38
N PRO A 107 4.67 -18.22 -8.15
CA PRO A 107 5.47 -17.29 -7.35
C PRO A 107 6.88 -17.05 -7.90
N ASN A 108 7.35 -17.86 -8.85
CA ASN A 108 8.66 -17.68 -9.50
C ASN A 108 8.64 -16.53 -10.51
N TYR A 109 7.46 -16.11 -10.97
CA TYR A 109 7.35 -14.91 -11.80
C TYR A 109 7.28 -13.66 -10.93
N LYS A 110 7.88 -12.58 -11.42
CA LYS A 110 7.71 -11.25 -10.87
C LYS A 110 6.22 -10.91 -10.80
N SER A 111 5.80 -10.39 -9.65
CA SER A 111 4.43 -9.92 -9.45
C SER A 111 4.16 -8.69 -10.29
N ILE A 112 2.91 -8.54 -10.72
CA ILE A 112 2.44 -7.43 -11.55
C ILE A 112 1.50 -6.57 -10.72
N ILE A 113 1.59 -5.26 -10.86
CA ILE A 113 0.78 -4.27 -10.17
C ILE A 113 0.03 -3.49 -11.24
N HIS A 114 -1.23 -3.81 -11.50
CA HIS A 114 -2.02 -3.18 -12.56
C HIS A 114 -3.46 -2.94 -12.13
N ARG A 115 -4.14 -2.05 -12.86
CA ARG A 115 -5.53 -1.69 -12.61
C ARG A 115 -6.46 -2.76 -13.14
N THR A 116 -7.49 -3.05 -12.36
CA THR A 116 -8.54 -4.01 -12.73
C THR A 116 -9.52 -3.33 -13.67
N MET A 117 -9.61 -3.75 -14.93
CA MET A 117 -10.47 -3.10 -15.92
C MET A 117 -11.91 -3.60 -15.81
N CYS A 118 -12.11 -4.91 -15.91
CA CYS A 118 -13.40 -5.55 -15.76
C CYS A 118 -13.27 -7.00 -15.29
N ARG A 119 -14.38 -7.59 -14.84
CA ARG A 119 -14.49 -9.01 -14.53
C ARG A 119 -15.13 -9.76 -15.71
N VAL A 120 -14.53 -10.89 -16.08
CA VAL A 120 -15.05 -11.79 -17.12
C VAL A 120 -15.46 -13.11 -16.48
N GLU A 121 -16.63 -13.62 -16.86
CA GLU A 121 -17.19 -14.87 -16.36
C GLU A 121 -17.36 -15.87 -17.50
N TYR A 122 -16.73 -17.04 -17.42
CA TYR A 122 -16.84 -18.00 -18.51
C TYR A 122 -18.22 -18.67 -18.50
N ASN A 123 -18.97 -18.49 -19.58
CA ASN A 123 -20.28 -19.08 -19.78
C ASN A 123 -20.14 -20.50 -20.35
N THR A 124 -20.17 -21.49 -19.46
CA THR A 124 -20.03 -22.91 -19.85
C THR A 124 -21.14 -23.42 -20.79
N THR A 125 -22.30 -22.76 -20.85
CA THR A 125 -23.42 -23.17 -21.71
C THR A 125 -23.26 -22.63 -23.12
N GLY A 126 -22.89 -21.36 -23.25
CA GLY A 126 -22.78 -20.70 -24.55
C GLY A 126 -21.37 -20.72 -25.16
N GLY A 127 -20.33 -21.03 -24.36
CA GLY A 127 -18.94 -21.12 -24.81
C GLY A 127 -18.18 -19.79 -24.89
N GLY A 128 -18.84 -18.67 -24.58
CA GLY A 128 -18.25 -17.33 -24.51
C GLY A 128 -17.98 -16.83 -23.08
N PHE A 129 -17.66 -15.55 -22.96
CA PHE A 129 -17.54 -14.84 -21.69
C PHE A 129 -18.71 -13.89 -21.46
N ASP A 130 -19.23 -13.85 -20.25
CA ASP A 130 -20.11 -12.80 -19.78
C ASP A 130 -19.26 -11.69 -19.14
N VAL A 131 -19.62 -10.44 -19.37
CA VAL A 131 -18.99 -9.24 -18.77
C VAL A 131 -20.11 -8.40 -18.14
N PRO A 132 -20.64 -8.81 -16.96
CA PRO A 132 -21.86 -8.22 -16.39
C PRO A 132 -21.78 -6.71 -16.20
N GLU A 133 -20.59 -6.20 -15.88
CA GLU A 133 -20.34 -4.77 -15.64
C GLU A 133 -20.67 -3.88 -16.85
N LEU A 134 -20.62 -4.40 -18.09
CA LEU A 134 -21.01 -3.64 -19.28
C LEU A 134 -22.51 -3.31 -19.33
N ALA A 135 -23.34 -4.01 -18.55
CA ALA A 135 -24.77 -3.73 -18.47
C ALA A 135 -25.07 -2.36 -17.84
N ASP A 136 -24.20 -1.90 -16.95
CA ASP A 136 -24.36 -0.67 -16.17
C ASP A 136 -23.62 0.53 -16.80
N ILE A 137 -22.83 0.28 -17.85
CA ILE A 137 -22.08 1.31 -18.59
C ILE A 137 -22.95 1.90 -19.71
N PRO A 138 -22.92 3.23 -19.94
CA PRO A 138 -23.58 3.87 -21.07
C PRO A 138 -23.29 3.18 -22.41
N ALA A 139 -24.33 3.00 -23.22
CA ALA A 139 -24.25 2.24 -24.47
C ALA A 139 -23.32 2.86 -25.52
N ASP A 140 -22.99 4.14 -25.39
CA ASP A 140 -22.02 4.86 -26.23
C ASP A 140 -20.56 4.65 -25.81
N GLN A 141 -20.31 4.05 -24.64
CA GLN A 141 -18.97 3.83 -24.09
C GLN A 141 -18.41 2.42 -24.34
N TRP A 142 -19.17 1.57 -25.04
CA TRP A 142 -18.67 0.27 -25.45
C TRP A 142 -19.44 -0.29 -26.66
N ASN A 143 -18.86 -1.25 -27.35
CA ASN A 143 -19.50 -1.93 -28.48
C ASN A 143 -18.98 -3.36 -28.65
N VAL A 144 -19.73 -4.20 -29.37
CA VAL A 144 -19.28 -5.53 -29.78
C VAL A 144 -18.95 -5.49 -31.26
N LEU A 145 -17.65 -5.54 -31.58
CA LEU A 145 -17.18 -5.37 -32.95
C LEU A 145 -17.70 -6.50 -33.85
N GLY A 146 -18.34 -6.11 -34.96
CA GLY A 146 -18.90 -7.05 -35.93
C GLY A 146 -20.24 -7.69 -35.52
N SER A 147 -20.82 -7.29 -34.38
CA SER A 147 -22.15 -7.72 -33.96
C SER A 147 -23.21 -6.67 -34.30
N SER A 148 -24.43 -7.12 -34.58
CA SER A 148 -25.62 -6.25 -34.68
C SER A 148 -26.32 -6.03 -33.33
N GLN A 149 -25.88 -6.74 -32.29
CA GLN A 149 -26.42 -6.67 -30.94
C GLN A 149 -25.32 -6.29 -29.95
N GLN A 150 -25.60 -5.29 -29.13
CA GLN A 150 -24.78 -4.88 -28.01
C GLN A 150 -25.24 -5.65 -26.77
N VAL A 151 -24.72 -6.86 -26.60
CA VAL A 151 -24.98 -7.73 -25.45
C VAL A 151 -23.73 -7.86 -24.60
N TRP A 152 -23.89 -8.06 -23.30
CA TRP A 152 -22.79 -8.22 -22.35
C TRP A 152 -22.55 -9.70 -21.98
N TRP A 153 -23.33 -10.62 -22.54
CA TRP A 153 -23.29 -12.05 -22.22
C TRP A 153 -22.92 -12.90 -23.43
N ASN A 154 -22.31 -14.05 -23.17
CA ASN A 154 -21.83 -15.05 -24.12
C ASN A 154 -21.02 -14.47 -25.30
N LEU A 155 -20.10 -13.57 -24.96
CA LEU A 155 -19.24 -12.89 -25.91
C LEU A 155 -18.05 -13.77 -26.31
N ASP A 156 -17.85 -13.93 -27.61
CA ASP A 156 -16.77 -14.73 -28.21
C ASP A 156 -15.93 -13.95 -29.24
N GLY A 157 -16.18 -12.64 -29.37
CA GLY A 157 -15.49 -11.74 -30.28
C GLY A 157 -14.72 -10.63 -29.57
N ILE A 158 -14.58 -9.49 -30.25
CA ILE A 158 -13.91 -8.30 -29.73
C ILE A 158 -14.96 -7.36 -29.12
N VAL A 159 -14.75 -6.97 -27.87
CA VAL A 159 -15.50 -5.90 -27.21
C VAL A 159 -14.62 -4.66 -27.18
N GLU A 160 -15.15 -3.55 -27.69
CA GLU A 160 -14.51 -2.25 -27.62
C GLU A 160 -15.06 -1.51 -26.41
N ILE A 161 -14.17 -0.97 -25.58
CA ILE A 161 -14.51 -0.15 -24.43
C ILE A 161 -13.77 1.18 -24.59
N TYR A 162 -14.51 2.27 -24.66
CA TYR A 162 -13.99 3.60 -25.00
C TYR A 162 -13.65 4.42 -23.76
N ASP A 163 -12.87 5.49 -23.95
CA ASP A 163 -12.56 6.52 -22.96
C ASP A 163 -11.96 6.01 -21.64
N ILE A 164 -11.05 5.02 -21.72
CA ILE A 164 -10.43 4.40 -20.53
C ILE A 164 -9.14 5.13 -20.12
N GLY A 165 -9.08 5.47 -18.83
CA GLY A 165 -7.90 6.01 -18.18
C GLY A 165 -7.60 7.47 -18.53
N TYR A 166 -6.48 7.98 -18.01
CA TYR A 166 -6.13 9.41 -18.10
C TYR A 166 -5.80 9.90 -19.52
N MET A 167 -5.63 8.96 -20.45
CA MET A 167 -5.37 9.21 -21.87
C MET A 167 -6.58 8.90 -22.77
N GLU A 168 -7.73 8.54 -22.18
CA GLU A 168 -8.99 8.25 -22.88
C GLU A 168 -8.79 7.22 -24.01
N VAL A 169 -8.14 6.09 -23.69
CA VAL A 169 -7.80 5.06 -24.69
C VAL A 169 -8.96 4.10 -24.94
N THR A 170 -8.98 3.50 -26.14
CA THR A 170 -9.90 2.40 -26.43
C THR A 170 -9.25 1.05 -26.10
N ILE A 171 -9.95 0.20 -25.35
CA ILE A 171 -9.55 -1.19 -25.13
C ILE A 171 -10.32 -2.08 -26.10
N HIS A 172 -9.59 -2.78 -26.99
CA HIS A 172 -10.15 -3.85 -27.82
C HIS A 172 -9.97 -5.21 -27.12
N LEU A 173 -10.92 -5.57 -26.26
CA LEU A 173 -10.91 -6.81 -25.49
C LEU A 173 -11.30 -8.00 -26.38
N ASP A 174 -10.30 -8.75 -26.83
CA ASP A 174 -10.47 -9.92 -27.72
C ASP A 174 -10.75 -11.20 -26.91
N LEU A 175 -12.02 -11.40 -26.56
CA LEU A 175 -12.49 -12.56 -25.80
C LEU A 175 -12.36 -13.85 -26.62
N GLY A 176 -12.50 -13.77 -27.94
CA GLY A 176 -12.30 -14.88 -28.86
C GLY A 176 -10.87 -15.42 -28.83
N ALA A 177 -9.87 -14.53 -28.82
CA ALA A 177 -8.47 -14.91 -28.68
C ALA A 177 -8.18 -15.59 -27.34
N LEU A 178 -8.81 -15.15 -26.24
CA LEU A 178 -8.69 -15.81 -24.94
C LEU A 178 -9.25 -17.23 -24.99
N ILE A 179 -10.47 -17.40 -25.52
CA ILE A 179 -11.11 -18.73 -25.67
C ILE A 179 -10.21 -19.65 -26.51
N ASN A 180 -9.75 -19.16 -27.66
CA ASN A 180 -8.86 -19.91 -28.55
C ASN A 180 -7.53 -20.30 -27.88
N TYR A 181 -6.99 -19.43 -27.01
CA TYR A 181 -5.78 -19.74 -26.25
C TYR A 181 -5.99 -20.94 -25.31
N PHE A 182 -7.12 -21.02 -24.60
CA PHE A 182 -7.45 -22.15 -23.74
C PHE A 182 -7.68 -23.44 -24.53
N HIS A 183 -8.52 -23.37 -25.58
CA HIS A 183 -8.83 -24.52 -26.42
C HIS A 183 -7.58 -25.08 -27.12
N GLY A 184 -6.70 -24.21 -27.62
CA GLY A 184 -5.42 -24.59 -28.23
C GLY A 184 -4.47 -25.33 -27.28
N ARG A 185 -4.71 -25.27 -25.96
CA ARG A 185 -3.96 -26.01 -24.93
C ARG A 185 -4.77 -27.14 -24.29
N GLY A 186 -5.95 -27.46 -24.80
CA GLY A 186 -6.85 -28.47 -24.24
C GLY A 186 -7.34 -28.13 -22.83
N ARG A 187 -7.41 -26.84 -22.49
CA ARG A 187 -7.91 -26.33 -21.20
C ARG A 187 -9.29 -25.72 -21.39
N VAL A 188 -10.09 -25.77 -20.34
CA VAL A 188 -11.37 -25.05 -20.27
C VAL A 188 -11.08 -23.60 -19.86
N PRO A 189 -11.63 -22.59 -20.56
CA PRO A 189 -11.54 -21.21 -20.13
C PRO A 189 -12.09 -21.02 -18.72
N HIS A 190 -11.60 -20.01 -18.01
CA HIS A 190 -12.07 -19.69 -16.66
C HIS A 190 -12.27 -18.20 -16.47
N SER A 191 -13.11 -17.86 -15.50
CA SER A 191 -13.40 -16.50 -15.08
C SER A 191 -12.18 -15.85 -14.41
N GLY A 192 -12.20 -14.52 -14.35
CA GLY A 192 -11.16 -13.74 -13.68
C GLY A 192 -11.25 -12.26 -14.00
N PHE A 193 -10.20 -11.53 -13.65
CA PHE A 193 -10.07 -10.12 -13.99
C PHE A 193 -9.31 -9.91 -15.29
N ILE A 194 -9.74 -8.92 -16.06
CA ILE A 194 -8.91 -8.28 -17.07
C ILE A 194 -8.17 -7.13 -16.38
N THR A 195 -6.86 -7.07 -16.56
CA THR A 195 -6.00 -6.08 -15.90
C THR A 195 -5.19 -5.34 -16.94
N MET A 196 -4.83 -4.09 -16.65
CA MET A 196 -4.02 -3.26 -17.53
C MET A 196 -3.26 -2.21 -16.70
N GLY A 197 -2.02 -1.95 -17.08
CA GLY A 197 -1.28 -0.81 -16.53
C GLY A 197 -1.77 0.51 -17.13
N ASP A 198 -1.89 1.55 -16.33
CA ASP A 198 -2.40 2.86 -16.78
C ASP A 198 -1.57 3.45 -17.94
N HIS A 199 -0.26 3.14 -18.01
CA HIS A 199 0.65 3.57 -19.09
C HIS A 199 0.77 2.54 -20.23
N ASN A 200 0.09 1.39 -20.17
CA ASN A 200 0.22 0.34 -21.19
C ASN A 200 -0.63 0.68 -22.42
N MET A 201 -0.16 1.60 -23.25
CA MET A 201 -0.88 2.06 -24.44
C MET A 201 0.03 2.07 -25.67
N ALA A 202 -0.56 1.95 -26.86
CA ALA A 202 0.16 2.06 -28.12
C ALA A 202 -0.74 2.61 -29.22
N TYR A 203 -0.13 3.26 -30.23
CA TYR A 203 -0.87 3.62 -31.43
C TYR A 203 -1.02 2.41 -32.34
N GLN A 204 -2.26 2.03 -32.66
CA GLN A 204 -2.60 0.98 -33.61
C GLN A 204 -3.64 1.52 -34.60
N GLY A 205 -3.35 1.44 -35.90
CA GLY A 205 -4.29 1.90 -36.93
C GLY A 205 -4.63 3.40 -36.90
N GLY A 206 -3.84 4.23 -36.19
CA GLY A 206 -4.12 5.66 -36.00
C GLY A 206 -4.93 5.99 -34.74
N GLU A 207 -5.32 4.98 -33.98
CA GLU A 207 -6.01 5.09 -32.69
C GLU A 207 -5.06 4.77 -31.54
N LEU A 208 -5.23 5.47 -30.41
CA LEU A 208 -4.50 5.16 -29.18
C LEU A 208 -5.26 4.06 -28.42
N VAL A 209 -4.64 2.88 -28.32
CA VAL A 209 -5.29 1.70 -27.74
C VAL A 209 -4.64 1.28 -26.45
N GLY A 210 -5.46 0.82 -25.51
CA GLY A 210 -5.04 0.22 -24.25
C GLY A 210 -4.61 -1.24 -24.43
N LEU A 211 -3.43 -1.58 -23.92
CA LEU A 211 -2.84 -2.92 -23.97
C LEU A 211 -3.06 -3.63 -22.64
N TYR A 212 -4.17 -4.37 -22.54
CA TYR A 212 -4.45 -5.21 -21.39
C TYR A 212 -3.52 -6.42 -21.29
N ASP A 213 -3.32 -6.89 -20.06
CA ASP A 213 -2.27 -7.83 -19.68
C ASP A 213 -2.43 -9.20 -20.34
N GLN A 214 -3.66 -9.56 -20.70
CA GLN A 214 -3.97 -10.83 -21.34
C GLN A 214 -3.46 -10.94 -22.78
N LEU A 215 -2.97 -9.86 -23.38
CA LEU A 215 -2.27 -9.94 -24.67
C LEU A 215 -0.77 -10.17 -24.52
N ALA A 216 -0.13 -9.54 -23.53
CA ALA A 216 1.32 -9.42 -23.46
C ALA A 216 1.96 -10.15 -22.26
N ILE A 217 1.33 -10.12 -21.08
CA ILE A 217 1.97 -10.51 -19.82
C ILE A 217 1.42 -11.86 -19.32
N CYS A 218 0.10 -12.03 -19.29
CA CYS A 218 -0.57 -13.21 -18.74
C CYS A 218 -1.82 -13.53 -19.55
N ARG A 219 -1.75 -14.46 -20.50
CA ARG A 219 -2.82 -14.74 -21.48
C ARG A 219 -4.12 -15.32 -20.93
N GLU A 220 -4.23 -15.44 -19.62
CA GLU A 220 -5.41 -15.95 -18.93
C GLU A 220 -5.99 -14.82 -18.08
N PRO A 221 -7.32 -14.66 -17.99
CA PRO A 221 -7.93 -13.77 -17.00
C PRO A 221 -7.34 -14.02 -15.61
N ILE A 222 -7.07 -12.98 -14.84
CA ILE A 222 -6.41 -13.13 -13.55
C ILE A 222 -7.37 -13.81 -12.57
N GLN A 223 -7.07 -15.05 -12.19
CA GLN A 223 -7.90 -15.77 -11.22
C GLN A 223 -7.82 -15.10 -9.84
N TYR A 224 -8.91 -15.21 -9.08
CA TYR A 224 -9.02 -14.61 -7.75
C TYR A 224 -7.95 -15.10 -6.77
N ASN A 225 -7.52 -16.35 -6.88
CA ASN A 225 -6.45 -16.93 -6.07
C ASN A 225 -5.03 -16.52 -6.52
N TRP A 226 -4.89 -15.87 -7.67
CA TRP A 226 -3.61 -15.31 -8.13
C TRP A 226 -3.37 -13.91 -7.59
N VAL A 227 -4.42 -13.25 -7.09
CA VAL A 227 -4.35 -11.91 -6.50
C VAL A 227 -3.70 -12.01 -5.11
N LEU A 228 -2.60 -11.29 -4.92
CA LEU A 228 -1.90 -11.19 -3.65
C LEU A 228 -2.57 -10.16 -2.72
N GLY A 229 -3.11 -9.09 -3.28
CA GLY A 229 -3.82 -8.03 -2.57
C GLY A 229 -4.11 -6.84 -3.47
N ALA A 230 -4.76 -5.84 -2.90
CA ALA A 230 -4.99 -4.54 -3.53
C ALA A 230 -3.96 -3.52 -3.04
N ALA A 231 -3.54 -2.62 -3.92
CA ALA A 231 -2.69 -1.49 -3.60
C ALA A 231 -3.46 -0.51 -2.70
N ARG A 232 -2.91 -0.19 -1.52
CA ARG A 232 -3.57 0.68 -0.52
C ARG A 232 -2.59 1.60 0.19
N GLY A 233 -2.27 2.70 -0.47
CA GLY A 233 -1.29 3.69 -0.02
C GLY A 233 0.07 3.46 -0.66
N GLU A 234 0.87 4.52 -0.64
CA GLU A 234 2.19 4.59 -1.26
C GLU A 234 3.17 5.35 -0.34
N LEU A 235 4.44 5.00 -0.44
CA LEU A 235 5.55 5.82 0.03
C LEU A 235 6.33 6.28 -1.20
N PRO A 236 6.09 7.52 -1.66
CA PRO A 236 6.68 8.01 -2.90
C PRO A 236 8.21 7.96 -2.85
N TRP A 237 8.82 7.52 -3.95
CA TRP A 237 10.25 7.58 -4.25
C TRP A 237 11.18 6.70 -3.38
N PHE A 238 10.73 6.15 -2.26
CA PHE A 238 11.57 5.36 -1.35
C PHE A 238 12.05 4.03 -1.95
N GLY A 239 11.33 3.50 -2.93
CA GLY A 239 11.69 2.31 -3.69
C GLY A 239 12.91 2.51 -4.59
N LEU A 240 13.23 3.75 -4.99
CA LEU A 240 14.43 4.08 -5.78
C LEU A 240 15.71 3.59 -5.12
N PHE A 241 15.79 3.64 -3.78
CA PHE A 241 16.96 3.15 -3.06
C PHE A 241 17.20 1.67 -3.34
N LYS A 242 16.13 0.85 -3.32
CA LYS A 242 16.23 -0.58 -3.68
C LYS A 242 16.70 -0.73 -5.11
N LEU A 243 16.04 -0.04 -6.05
CA LEU A 243 16.33 -0.15 -7.49
C LEU A 243 17.78 0.20 -7.83
N TRP A 244 18.35 1.22 -7.19
CA TRP A 244 19.76 1.57 -7.36
C TRP A 244 20.70 0.51 -6.80
N VAL A 245 20.39 -0.05 -5.62
CA VAL A 245 21.22 -1.08 -4.98
C VAL A 245 21.17 -2.39 -5.75
N THR A 246 20.02 -2.76 -6.34
CA THR A 246 19.86 -3.98 -7.13
C THR A 246 20.29 -3.82 -8.59
N GLY A 247 20.48 -2.59 -9.06
CA GLY A 247 20.78 -2.31 -10.47
C GLY A 247 19.58 -2.52 -11.39
N GLU A 248 18.36 -2.47 -10.84
CA GLU A 248 17.09 -2.68 -11.55
C GLU A 248 16.37 -1.35 -11.84
N ALA A 249 17.01 -0.21 -11.56
CA ALA A 249 16.46 1.10 -11.89
C ALA A 249 16.33 1.25 -13.42
N PRO A 250 15.13 1.49 -13.95
CA PRO A 250 14.96 1.65 -15.38
C PRO A 250 15.41 3.06 -15.82
N ASP A 251 15.72 3.21 -17.11
CA ASP A 251 16.28 4.46 -17.67
C ASP A 251 15.29 5.63 -17.63
N ASN A 252 14.00 5.34 -17.49
CA ASN A 252 12.87 6.26 -17.55
C ASN A 252 12.31 6.64 -16.16
N VAL A 253 13.09 6.48 -15.08
CA VAL A 253 12.68 7.01 -13.77
C VAL A 253 12.42 8.52 -13.86
N PRO A 254 11.25 9.03 -13.41
CA PRO A 254 10.97 10.45 -13.46
C PRO A 254 12.02 11.27 -12.71
N GLN A 255 12.49 12.36 -13.32
CA GLN A 255 13.63 13.13 -12.80
C GLN A 255 13.35 13.75 -11.43
N ASN A 256 12.11 14.21 -11.22
CA ASN A 256 11.67 14.77 -9.96
C ASN A 256 11.60 13.73 -8.83
N SER A 257 11.45 12.43 -9.11
CA SER A 257 11.43 11.39 -8.08
C SER A 257 12.74 11.36 -7.29
N VAL A 258 13.87 11.51 -7.97
CA VAL A 258 15.20 11.54 -7.34
C VAL A 258 15.36 12.80 -6.47
N THR A 259 15.01 13.97 -7.00
CA THR A 259 15.09 15.23 -6.24
C THR A 259 14.18 15.21 -5.02
N ASN A 260 12.95 14.71 -5.17
CA ASN A 260 11.97 14.63 -4.10
C ASN A 260 12.35 13.60 -3.03
N LEU A 261 13.01 12.50 -3.39
CA LEU A 261 13.60 11.57 -2.42
C LEU A 261 14.64 12.27 -1.53
N TRP A 262 15.59 13.00 -2.13
CA TRP A 262 16.61 13.70 -1.35
C TRP A 262 16.02 14.80 -0.49
N LEU A 263 15.01 15.52 -1.00
CA LEU A 263 14.30 16.54 -0.24
C LEU A 263 13.55 15.92 0.95
N THR A 264 12.83 14.83 0.75
CA THR A 264 12.09 14.14 1.83
C THR A 264 13.02 13.58 2.89
N LEU A 265 14.13 12.94 2.49
CA LEU A 265 15.16 12.50 3.43
C LEU A 265 15.77 13.68 4.19
N GLY A 266 16.05 14.78 3.51
CA GLY A 266 16.55 16.01 4.10
C GLY A 266 15.61 16.59 5.16
N ILE A 267 14.29 16.54 4.93
CA ILE A 267 13.27 16.96 5.89
C ILE A 267 13.20 15.98 7.08
N ILE A 268 13.15 14.68 6.83
CA ILE A 268 13.05 13.64 7.88
C ILE A 268 14.25 13.71 8.83
N ILE A 269 15.46 13.93 8.31
CA ILE A 269 16.68 14.05 9.11
C ILE A 269 16.81 15.46 9.70
N GLY A 270 16.50 16.49 8.91
CA GLY A 270 16.71 17.89 9.28
C GLY A 270 15.76 18.37 10.38
N VAL A 271 14.48 17.98 10.35
CA VAL A 271 13.47 18.45 11.33
C VAL A 271 13.85 18.08 12.77
N PRO A 272 14.19 16.83 13.13
CA PRO A 272 14.63 16.48 14.48
C PRO A 272 15.87 17.26 14.92
N ILE A 273 16.82 17.48 14.03
CA ILE A 273 18.05 18.24 14.33
C ILE A 273 17.72 19.71 14.62
N VAL A 274 16.88 20.34 13.78
CA VAL A 274 16.44 21.72 14.00
C VAL A 274 15.65 21.85 15.29
N LEU A 275 14.77 20.89 15.60
CA LEU A 275 14.06 20.87 16.88
C LEU A 275 15.02 20.75 18.06
N ASP A 276 16.02 19.88 17.99
CA ASP A 276 17.02 19.74 19.05
C ASP A 276 17.83 21.03 19.24
N VAL A 277 18.38 21.59 18.15
CA VAL A 277 19.15 22.85 18.19
C VAL A 277 18.30 24.02 18.71
N THR A 278 17.06 24.15 18.27
CA THR A 278 16.16 25.22 18.74
C THR A 278 15.84 25.04 20.22
N THR A 279 15.64 23.81 20.71
CA THR A 279 15.43 23.57 22.14
C THR A 279 16.66 23.96 22.97
N VAL A 280 17.88 23.67 22.49
CA VAL A 280 19.13 24.06 23.15
C VAL A 280 19.28 25.58 23.18
N ILE A 281 19.06 26.26 22.06
CA ILE A 281 19.15 27.74 21.98
C ILE A 281 18.09 28.40 22.86
N MET A 282 16.84 27.92 22.84
CA MET A 282 15.76 28.48 23.65
C MET A 282 16.00 28.26 25.14
N LYS A 283 16.60 27.12 25.53
CA LYS A 283 17.06 26.88 26.90
C LYS A 283 18.13 27.88 27.32
N HIS A 284 19.08 28.22 26.44
CA HIS A 284 20.07 29.28 26.70
C HIS A 284 19.43 30.68 26.85
N ARG A 285 18.29 30.93 26.19
CA ARG A 285 17.51 32.17 26.31
C ARG A 285 16.48 32.17 27.47
N GLY A 286 16.48 31.14 28.31
CA GLY A 286 15.59 31.03 29.47
C GLY A 286 14.14 30.65 29.14
N VAL A 287 13.86 30.21 27.90
CA VAL A 287 12.52 29.77 27.47
C VAL A 287 12.50 28.26 27.35
N ASP A 288 11.85 27.58 28.30
CA ASP A 288 11.66 26.11 28.26
C ASP A 288 10.39 25.77 27.47
N ILE A 289 10.57 25.41 26.19
CA ILE A 289 9.50 25.04 25.25
C ILE A 289 8.66 23.85 25.79
N TRP A 290 9.28 22.95 26.55
CA TRP A 290 8.65 21.76 27.12
C TRP A 290 8.20 21.96 28.59
N ALA A 291 8.08 23.20 29.07
CA ALA A 291 7.55 23.47 30.40
C ALA A 291 6.09 23.00 30.57
N TRP A 292 5.28 23.06 29.50
CA TRP A 292 3.87 22.66 29.51
C TRP A 292 3.68 21.14 29.60
N THR A 293 4.53 20.37 28.92
CA THR A 293 4.52 18.89 28.95
C THR A 293 5.06 18.32 30.26
N LYS A 294 5.99 19.02 30.95
CA LYS A 294 6.38 18.69 32.33
C LYS A 294 5.23 18.81 33.33
N ARG A 295 4.24 19.70 33.11
CA ARG A 295 3.04 19.81 33.97
C ARG A 295 2.12 18.59 33.86
N PHE A 296 2.12 17.87 32.74
CA PHE A 296 1.34 16.63 32.59
C PHE A 296 2.04 15.41 33.20
N GLY A 297 3.38 15.35 33.20
CA GLY A 297 4.14 14.27 33.84
C GLY A 297 4.17 14.30 35.36
N LEU A 298 4.08 15.48 35.99
CA LEU A 298 4.18 15.62 37.44
C LEU A 298 2.89 15.30 38.21
N ARG A 299 1.73 15.19 37.54
CA ARG A 299 0.46 14.90 38.22
C ARG A 299 0.28 13.42 38.58
N ARG A 300 1.07 12.51 38.01
CA ARG A 300 1.04 11.07 38.35
C ARG A 300 1.89 10.73 39.58
N SER A 301 2.97 11.46 39.84
CA SER A 301 3.86 11.18 40.98
C SER A 301 3.36 11.75 42.33
N SER A 302 2.50 12.77 42.33
CA SER A 302 1.95 13.31 43.59
C SER A 302 0.89 12.39 44.21
N LYS A 303 0.06 11.73 43.39
CA LYS A 303 -1.00 10.84 43.90
C LYS A 303 -0.45 9.58 44.59
N GLU A 304 0.70 9.08 44.16
CA GLU A 304 1.32 7.87 44.70
C GLU A 304 2.12 8.13 46.00
N LYS A 305 2.50 9.38 46.26
CA LYS A 305 3.19 9.76 47.52
C LYS A 305 2.23 10.11 48.65
N ASP A 306 1.05 10.62 48.34
CA ASP A 306 0.05 10.97 49.36
C ASP A 306 -0.67 9.73 49.93
N GLU A 307 -0.76 8.64 49.16
CA GLU A 307 -1.33 7.36 49.62
C GLU A 307 -0.40 6.65 50.62
N CYS A 308 0.92 6.65 50.35
CA CYS A 308 1.93 6.03 51.22
C CYS A 308 2.18 6.77 52.56
N LEU A 309 1.84 8.05 52.65
CA LEU A 309 2.00 8.85 53.88
C LEU A 309 0.82 8.72 54.86
N SER A 310 -0.31 8.17 54.41
CA SER A 310 -1.50 7.96 55.26
C SER A 310 -1.50 6.62 56.03
N ASP A 311 -0.68 5.66 55.61
CA ASP A 311 -0.66 4.30 56.19
C ASP A 311 0.32 4.11 57.36
N VAL A 312 1.09 5.14 57.76
CA VAL A 312 2.19 4.99 58.76
C VAL A 312 1.90 5.66 60.12
N ALA A 313 0.71 6.23 60.35
CA ALA A 313 0.44 6.94 61.62
C ALA A 313 -0.88 6.53 62.28
N CYS A 314 -0.89 5.41 63.01
CA CYS A 314 -1.76 5.24 64.19
C CYS A 314 -1.34 4.06 65.07
N GLU A 315 -0.58 4.32 66.14
CA GLU A 315 -0.69 3.56 67.39
C GLU A 315 -0.89 4.57 68.55
N PRO A 316 -1.98 4.50 69.33
CA PRO A 316 -2.12 5.32 70.53
C PRO A 316 -1.55 4.59 71.76
N GLU A 317 -0.54 5.20 72.36
CA GLU A 317 0.04 4.84 73.66
C GLU A 317 -0.97 5.08 74.81
N LYS A 318 -1.35 4.02 75.54
CA LYS A 318 -2.26 4.11 76.70
C LYS A 318 -1.54 4.63 77.95
N LYS A 319 -1.94 5.80 78.45
CA LYS A 319 -1.54 6.31 79.78
C LYS A 319 -2.41 5.72 80.90
N GLY A 320 -1.78 5.07 81.88
CA GLY A 320 -2.37 4.71 83.18
C GLY A 320 -2.00 5.70 84.30
N PRO A 321 -2.80 5.82 85.39
CA PRO A 321 -2.81 6.99 86.26
C PRO A 321 -1.88 6.88 87.47
N LYS A 322 -1.27 8.01 87.89
CA LYS A 322 -0.67 8.15 89.24
C LYS A 322 -1.66 8.84 90.19
N LYS A 323 -2.09 8.09 91.21
CA LYS A 323 -2.85 8.55 92.38
C LYS A 323 -1.98 9.45 93.28
N LYS A 324 -2.63 10.41 93.96
CA LYS A 324 -2.13 11.09 95.16
C LYS A 324 -3.20 11.05 96.25
N ILE A 325 -2.98 10.24 97.29
CA ILE A 325 -3.35 10.36 98.73
C ILE A 325 -2.42 9.30 99.38
N ARG A 326 -1.55 9.53 100.37
CA ARG A 326 -1.34 10.55 101.40
C ARG A 326 0.17 10.69 101.60
#